data_AF-A0A349R0K2-F1
#
_entry.id   AF-A0A349R0K2-F1
#
_cell.length_a   1.000
_cell.length_b   1.000
_cell.length_c   1.000
_cell.angle_alpha   90.00
_cell.angle_beta   90.00
_cell.angle_gamma   90.00
#
_symmetry.space_group_name_H-M   'P 1'
#
loop_
_entity.id
_entity.type
_entity.pdbx_description
1 polymer ?
#
loop_
_entity_poly.entity_id
_entity_poly.type
_entity_poly.pdbx_seq_one_letter_code
_entity_poly.pdbx_strand_id
1 'polypeptide(L)'
;MNHPVKIKNALVSVYYKDGLAPLVELLNKYGVTFYSTGGTETFIKDLGIDVVPVEDLTSYPSILGGRVKTLHPKVFGGILARRPLESDQQQLAQYEIPEIDLVIVDLYPFEETVASGASEQDIIEKIDIGGISLIRAAAKNFNDVVIISSKNDYKELEEILANQEGNTSLEQRKEFAKRAFNTSSHYDTAIFNYFNQENPLQVFKQSEQKAQVLRYGENPHQKGIFFGDLDKMFDKLNGKELSYNNLVDVDAAVALIDE
;
A
#
# COMPACT_ATOMS: atom_id res chain seq x y z
N MET A 1 -5.06 19.30 -17.25
CA MET A 1 -4.87 17.99 -16.59
C MET A 1 -4.39 18.11 -15.15
N ASN A 2 -4.36 19.29 -14.52
CA ASN A 2 -4.08 19.40 -13.08
C ASN A 2 -5.36 19.94 -12.44
N HIS A 3 -6.14 19.06 -11.79
CA HIS A 3 -7.33 19.48 -11.06
C HIS A 3 -7.30 18.90 -9.65
N PRO A 4 -7.68 19.69 -8.64
CA PRO A 4 -7.83 19.20 -7.29
C PRO A 4 -8.97 18.17 -7.25
N VAL A 5 -8.73 17.06 -6.55
CA VAL A 5 -9.77 16.07 -6.27
C VAL A 5 -10.16 16.22 -4.82
N LYS A 6 -11.43 16.55 -4.57
CA LYS A 6 -12.01 16.54 -3.23
C LYS A 6 -12.50 15.13 -2.93
N ILE A 7 -12.08 14.58 -1.80
CA ILE A 7 -12.52 13.24 -1.38
C ILE A 7 -13.99 13.32 -0.95
N LYS A 8 -14.84 12.52 -1.59
CA LYS A 8 -16.27 12.35 -1.27
C LYS A 8 -16.61 10.91 -0.96
N ASN A 9 -15.94 9.96 -1.60
CA ASN A 9 -16.15 8.52 -1.45
C ASN A 9 -14.82 7.83 -1.17
N ALA A 10 -14.75 7.08 -0.06
CA ALA A 10 -13.55 6.34 0.34
C ALA A 10 -13.85 4.84 0.49
N LEU A 11 -13.12 4.00 -0.25
CA LEU A 11 -13.11 2.55 -0.05
C LEU A 11 -11.99 2.19 0.94
N VAL A 12 -12.34 1.61 2.08
CA VAL A 12 -11.39 1.23 3.14
C VAL A 12 -11.45 -0.27 3.36
N SER A 13 -10.34 -0.98 3.15
CA SER A 13 -10.23 -2.43 3.38
C SER A 13 -8.84 -2.75 3.89
N VAL A 14 -8.66 -2.76 5.21
CA VAL A 14 -7.35 -2.94 5.83
C VAL A 14 -7.30 -4.10 6.83
N TYR A 15 -6.18 -4.78 6.84
CA TYR A 15 -5.74 -5.70 7.86
C TYR A 15 -5.32 -4.92 9.11
N TYR A 16 -4.36 -4.00 8.99
CA TYR A 16 -3.86 -3.18 10.11
C TYR A 16 -4.71 -1.92 10.30
N LYS A 17 -5.20 -1.72 11.52
CA LYS A 17 -6.08 -0.57 11.88
C LYS A 17 -5.36 0.46 12.74
N ASP A 18 -4.13 0.17 13.16
CA ASP A 18 -3.32 1.06 13.98
C ASP A 18 -3.09 2.40 13.26
N GLY A 19 -3.46 3.49 13.93
CA GLY A 19 -3.32 4.85 13.39
C GLY A 19 -4.36 5.24 12.32
N LEU A 20 -5.34 4.39 12.01
CA LEU A 20 -6.36 4.70 10.99
C LEU A 20 -7.44 5.67 11.49
N ALA A 21 -7.79 5.61 12.78
CA ALA A 21 -8.91 6.38 13.34
C ALA A 21 -8.85 7.89 13.07
N PRO A 22 -7.72 8.60 13.30
CA PRO A 22 -7.63 10.04 13.04
C PRO A 22 -7.98 10.43 11.60
N LEU A 23 -7.50 9.65 10.62
CA LEU A 23 -7.79 9.86 9.21
C LEU A 23 -9.28 9.62 8.90
N VAL A 24 -9.88 8.56 9.45
CA VAL A 24 -11.30 8.26 9.26
C VAL A 24 -12.20 9.34 9.86
N GLU A 25 -11.88 9.81 11.07
CA GLU A 25 -12.61 10.90 11.73
C GLU A 25 -12.51 12.23 10.94
N LEU A 26 -11.32 12.55 10.42
CA LEU A 26 -11.12 13.73 9.57
C LEU A 26 -11.95 13.65 8.29
N LEU A 27 -11.93 12.50 7.61
CA LEU A 27 -12.73 12.24 6.41
C LEU A 27 -14.24 12.36 6.70
N ASN A 28 -14.70 11.80 7.83
CA ASN A 28 -16.09 11.92 8.26
C ASN A 28 -16.50 13.38 8.51
N LYS A 29 -15.63 14.19 9.11
CA LYS A 29 -15.85 15.64 9.29
C LYS A 29 -16.06 16.37 7.95
N TYR A 30 -15.45 15.89 6.87
CA TYR A 30 -15.65 16.41 5.52
C TYR A 30 -16.88 15.81 4.79
N GLY A 31 -17.65 14.94 5.44
CA GLY A 31 -18.85 14.32 4.89
C GLY A 31 -18.54 13.22 3.87
N VAL A 32 -17.39 12.56 4.00
CA VAL A 32 -17.00 11.45 3.12
C VAL A 32 -17.88 10.23 3.38
N THR A 33 -18.39 9.63 2.32
CA THR A 33 -19.08 8.34 2.36
C THR A 33 -18.06 7.21 2.35
N PHE A 34 -18.11 6.34 3.36
CA PHE A 34 -17.23 5.19 3.46
C PHE A 34 -17.85 3.95 2.84
N TYR A 35 -17.04 3.18 2.12
CA TYR A 35 -17.35 1.85 1.64
C TYR A 35 -16.36 0.87 2.29
N SER A 36 -16.83 -0.19 2.92
CA SER A 36 -15.95 -1.15 3.60
C SER A 36 -16.55 -2.56 3.68
N THR A 37 -15.79 -3.51 4.20
CA THR A 37 -16.22 -4.90 4.38
C THR A 37 -15.56 -5.52 5.62
N GLY A 38 -16.27 -6.43 6.28
CA GLY A 38 -15.76 -7.26 7.37
C GLY A 38 -15.22 -6.44 8.55
N GLY A 39 -14.05 -6.82 9.07
CA GLY A 39 -13.50 -6.18 10.28
C GLY A 39 -13.14 -4.69 10.12
N THR A 40 -12.97 -4.18 8.89
CA THR A 40 -12.76 -2.74 8.68
C THR A 40 -14.07 -1.97 8.78
N GLU A 41 -15.17 -2.56 8.29
CA GLU A 41 -16.51 -1.99 8.43
C GLU A 41 -16.91 -1.87 9.90
N THR A 42 -16.70 -2.94 10.69
CA THR A 42 -16.95 -2.93 12.14
C THR A 42 -16.15 -1.84 12.84
N PHE A 43 -14.85 -1.73 12.52
CA PHE A 43 -13.98 -0.70 13.09
C PHE A 43 -14.51 0.73 12.85
N ILE A 44 -14.95 1.05 11.63
CA ILE A 44 -15.50 2.38 11.31
C ILE A 44 -16.83 2.61 12.04
N LYS A 45 -17.71 1.60 12.12
CA LYS A 45 -18.98 1.69 12.86
C LYS A 45 -18.77 1.91 14.35
N ASP A 46 -17.74 1.28 14.94
CA ASP A 46 -17.41 1.43 16.36
C ASP A 46 -16.93 2.86 16.72
N LEU A 47 -16.47 3.64 15.72
CA LEU A 47 -16.20 5.07 15.87
C LEU A 47 -17.48 5.94 15.79
N GLY A 48 -18.66 5.32 15.63
CA GLY A 48 -19.93 6.01 15.46
C GLY A 48 -20.13 6.63 14.07
N ILE A 49 -19.43 6.11 13.06
CA ILE A 49 -19.43 6.65 11.69
C ILE A 49 -20.19 5.69 10.77
N ASP A 50 -21.06 6.25 9.92
CA ASP A 50 -21.81 5.49 8.93
C ASP A 50 -20.89 4.93 7.84
N VAL A 51 -21.13 3.68 7.45
CA VAL A 51 -20.39 2.99 6.40
C VAL A 51 -21.33 2.15 5.55
N VAL A 52 -21.12 2.18 4.24
CA VAL A 52 -21.83 1.38 3.26
C VAL A 52 -21.07 0.05 3.10
N PRO A 53 -21.69 -1.11 3.40
CA PRO A 53 -21.11 -2.40 3.11
C PRO A 53 -20.83 -2.56 1.60
N VAL A 54 -19.66 -3.07 1.23
CA VAL A 54 -19.32 -3.34 -0.18
C VAL A 54 -20.26 -4.39 -0.78
N GLU A 55 -20.78 -5.31 0.04
CA GLU A 55 -21.77 -6.31 -0.33
C GLU A 55 -23.07 -5.68 -0.84
N ASP A 56 -23.49 -4.54 -0.27
CA ASP A 56 -24.67 -3.80 -0.72
C ASP A 56 -24.44 -3.17 -2.10
N LEU A 57 -23.21 -2.73 -2.35
CA LEU A 57 -22.83 -2.19 -3.66
C LEU A 57 -22.82 -3.29 -4.73
N THR A 58 -22.22 -4.44 -4.44
CA THR A 58 -22.03 -5.50 -5.44
C THR A 58 -23.28 -6.34 -5.67
N SER A 59 -24.23 -6.33 -4.72
CA SER A 59 -25.40 -7.22 -4.72
C SER A 59 -25.03 -8.72 -4.71
N TYR A 60 -23.77 -9.04 -4.38
CA TYR A 60 -23.25 -10.40 -4.23
C TYR A 60 -22.78 -10.62 -2.79
N PRO A 61 -23.17 -11.75 -2.17
CA PRO A 61 -22.66 -12.08 -0.85
C PRO A 61 -21.17 -12.43 -0.90
N SER A 62 -20.49 -12.33 0.24
CA SER A 62 -19.14 -12.87 0.39
C SER A 62 -19.14 -14.39 0.21
N ILE A 63 -18.56 -14.88 -0.88
CA ILE A 63 -18.46 -16.30 -1.23
C ILE A 63 -16.99 -16.79 -1.19
N LEU A 64 -16.80 -18.12 -1.23
CA LEU A 64 -15.47 -18.76 -1.30
C LEU A 64 -14.53 -18.31 -0.17
N GLY A 65 -15.04 -18.22 1.06
CA GLY A 65 -14.26 -17.79 2.22
C GLY A 65 -13.78 -16.34 2.14
N GLY A 66 -14.43 -15.48 1.34
CA GLY A 66 -14.07 -14.07 1.19
C GLY A 66 -13.01 -13.78 0.12
N ARG A 67 -12.58 -14.80 -0.64
CA ARG A 67 -11.56 -14.67 -1.70
C ARG A 67 -11.93 -13.70 -2.84
N VAL A 68 -13.23 -13.48 -3.06
CA VAL A 68 -13.74 -12.66 -4.19
C VAL A 68 -14.62 -11.49 -3.75
N LYS A 69 -14.47 -11.01 -2.51
CA LYS A 69 -15.34 -9.98 -1.91
C LYS A 69 -15.35 -8.64 -2.66
N THR A 70 -14.22 -8.21 -3.21
CA THR A 70 -14.08 -6.89 -3.86
C THR A 70 -13.90 -6.96 -5.37
N LEU A 71 -13.78 -8.17 -5.95
CA LEU A 71 -13.53 -8.41 -7.38
C LEU A 71 -14.80 -8.23 -8.22
N HIS A 72 -15.34 -7.01 -8.22
CA HIS A 72 -16.62 -6.70 -8.84
C HIS A 72 -16.57 -5.43 -9.72
N PRO A 73 -17.24 -5.40 -10.90
CA PRO A 73 -17.26 -4.25 -11.79
C PRO A 73 -17.77 -2.95 -11.14
N LYS A 74 -18.69 -3.02 -10.18
CA LYS A 74 -19.14 -1.82 -9.46
C LYS A 74 -18.05 -1.21 -8.56
N VAL A 75 -17.16 -2.03 -7.99
CA VAL A 75 -16.03 -1.52 -7.20
C VAL A 75 -14.95 -0.96 -8.14
N PHE A 76 -14.53 -1.77 -9.11
CA PHE A 76 -13.45 -1.38 -10.03
C PHE A 76 -13.87 -0.29 -11.01
N GLY A 77 -15.14 -0.23 -11.41
CA GLY A 77 -15.70 0.83 -12.23
C GLY A 77 -15.66 2.18 -11.52
N GLY A 78 -16.00 2.20 -10.22
CA GLY A 78 -15.90 3.41 -9.39
C GLY A 78 -14.46 3.91 -9.24
N ILE A 79 -13.48 3.01 -9.22
CA ILE A 79 -12.06 3.35 -9.11
C ILE A 79 -11.45 3.73 -10.47
N LEU A 80 -11.79 3.03 -11.55
CA LEU A 80 -11.10 3.12 -12.85
C LEU A 80 -11.77 4.03 -13.87
N ALA A 81 -12.99 4.52 -13.61
CA ALA A 81 -13.65 5.45 -14.50
C ALA A 81 -12.80 6.72 -14.71
N ARG A 82 -12.68 7.13 -15.98
CA ARG A 82 -11.97 8.36 -16.34
C ARG A 82 -12.96 9.50 -16.27
N ARG A 83 -12.88 10.31 -15.23
CA ARG A 83 -13.89 11.36 -14.97
C ARG A 83 -14.07 12.36 -16.09
N PRO A 84 -13.02 12.77 -16.83
CA PRO A 84 -13.17 13.68 -17.97
C PRO A 84 -13.86 13.06 -19.20
N LEU A 85 -14.06 11.74 -19.25
CA LEU A 85 -14.61 11.06 -20.42
C LEU A 85 -16.12 10.84 -20.27
N GLU A 86 -16.91 11.49 -21.13
CA GLU A 86 -18.37 11.47 -21.07
C GLU A 86 -18.97 10.06 -21.17
N SER A 87 -18.38 9.17 -21.98
CA SER A 87 -18.87 7.78 -22.09
C SER A 87 -18.74 6.99 -20.79
N ASP A 88 -17.66 7.22 -20.03
CA ASP A 88 -17.47 6.55 -18.73
C ASP A 88 -18.50 7.09 -17.72
N GLN A 89 -18.77 8.41 -17.73
CA GLN A 89 -19.78 9.05 -16.88
C GLN A 89 -21.20 8.54 -17.15
N GLN A 90 -21.57 8.35 -18.43
CA GLN A 90 -22.85 7.75 -18.81
C GLN A 90 -22.98 6.31 -18.30
N GLN A 91 -21.89 5.52 -18.37
CA GLN A 91 -21.88 4.16 -17.85
C GLN A 91 -21.98 4.12 -16.32
N LEU A 92 -21.27 5.01 -15.60
CA LEU A 92 -21.39 5.11 -14.15
C LEU A 92 -22.85 5.38 -13.73
N ALA A 93 -23.53 6.31 -14.41
CA ALA A 93 -24.93 6.62 -14.15
C ALA A 93 -25.85 5.44 -14.50
N GLN A 94 -25.66 4.82 -15.68
CA GLN A 94 -26.49 3.70 -16.15
C GLN A 94 -26.45 2.49 -15.21
N TYR A 95 -25.27 2.19 -14.65
CA TYR A 95 -25.06 1.02 -13.81
C TYR A 95 -25.03 1.34 -12.31
N GLU A 96 -25.40 2.57 -11.95
CA GLU A 96 -25.46 3.06 -10.56
C GLU A 96 -24.14 2.82 -9.80
N ILE A 97 -23.03 3.15 -10.46
CA ILE A 97 -21.69 2.95 -9.92
C ILE A 97 -21.22 4.25 -9.26
N PRO A 98 -20.96 4.27 -7.95
CA PRO A 98 -20.39 5.44 -7.28
C PRO A 98 -18.93 5.61 -7.70
N GLU A 99 -18.51 6.85 -7.94
CA GLU A 99 -17.10 7.18 -8.07
C GLU A 99 -16.38 6.96 -6.74
N ILE A 100 -15.15 6.46 -6.77
CA ILE A 100 -14.29 6.34 -5.59
C ILE A 100 -13.12 7.32 -5.73
N ASP A 101 -12.93 8.19 -4.74
CA ASP A 101 -11.86 9.21 -4.73
C ASP A 101 -10.63 8.75 -3.94
N LEU A 102 -10.84 7.89 -2.95
CA LEU A 102 -9.82 7.42 -2.03
C LEU A 102 -9.96 5.91 -1.86
N VAL A 103 -8.85 5.19 -2.01
CA VAL A 103 -8.75 3.77 -1.67
C VAL A 103 -7.69 3.63 -0.59
N ILE A 104 -8.08 3.12 0.58
CA ILE A 104 -7.18 2.77 1.67
C ILE A 104 -7.21 1.25 1.80
N VAL A 105 -6.08 0.62 1.52
CA VAL A 105 -5.97 -0.84 1.49
C VAL A 105 -4.55 -1.22 1.88
N ASP A 106 -4.41 -2.27 2.67
CA ASP A 106 -3.12 -2.92 2.87
C ASP A 106 -3.27 -4.40 2.47
N LEU A 107 -2.14 -5.10 2.43
CA LEU A 107 -2.11 -6.51 2.06
C LEU A 107 -2.00 -7.36 3.33
N TYR A 108 -2.44 -8.60 3.24
CA TYR A 108 -2.15 -9.56 4.29
C TYR A 108 -0.63 -9.72 4.49
N PRO A 109 -0.18 -9.94 5.75
CA PRO A 109 1.24 -10.00 6.07
C PRO A 109 1.84 -11.34 5.65
N PHE A 110 2.02 -11.51 4.33
CA PHE A 110 2.54 -12.75 3.72
C PHE A 110 3.93 -13.10 4.27
N GLU A 111 4.86 -12.14 4.28
CA GLU A 111 6.22 -12.35 4.78
C GLU A 111 6.25 -12.70 6.27
N GLU A 112 5.43 -12.04 7.09
CA GLU A 112 5.31 -12.37 8.52
C GLU A 112 4.75 -13.79 8.71
N THR A 113 3.80 -14.20 7.87
CA THR A 113 3.22 -15.55 7.91
C THR A 113 4.25 -16.61 7.54
N VAL A 114 5.05 -16.38 6.49
CA VAL A 114 6.17 -17.26 6.11
C VAL A 114 7.19 -17.33 7.24
N ALA A 115 7.59 -16.19 7.81
CA ALA A 115 8.56 -16.13 8.91
C ALA A 115 8.08 -16.82 10.19
N SER A 116 6.75 -16.91 10.40
CA SER A 116 6.17 -17.60 11.56
C SER A 116 6.27 -19.13 11.48
N GLY A 117 6.63 -19.70 10.33
CA GLY A 117 6.66 -21.15 10.11
C GLY A 117 5.27 -21.76 9.97
N ALA A 118 4.29 -20.98 9.50
CA ALA A 118 2.94 -21.46 9.23
C ALA A 118 2.93 -22.58 8.18
N SER A 119 1.84 -23.36 8.13
CA SER A 119 1.71 -24.41 7.13
C SER A 119 1.66 -23.82 5.71
N GLU A 120 2.07 -24.60 4.71
CA GLU A 120 1.98 -24.18 3.30
C GLU A 120 0.57 -23.73 2.93
N GLN A 121 -0.45 -24.45 3.43
CA GLN A 121 -1.85 -24.09 3.21
C GLN A 121 -2.18 -22.70 3.77
N ASP A 122 -1.73 -22.40 4.99
CA ASP A 122 -1.96 -21.09 5.62
C ASP A 122 -1.22 -19.97 4.86
N ILE A 123 0.00 -20.23 4.39
CA ILE A 123 0.77 -19.29 3.57
C ILE A 123 0.05 -18.98 2.26
N ILE A 124 -0.47 -20.02 1.58
CA ILE A 124 -1.24 -19.87 0.33
C ILE A 124 -2.52 -19.07 0.56
N GLU A 125 -3.23 -19.28 1.68
CA GLU A 125 -4.43 -18.49 2.02
C GLU A 125 -4.11 -17.00 2.30
N LYS A 126 -2.86 -16.66 2.61
CA LYS A 126 -2.42 -15.27 2.79
C LYS A 126 -2.06 -14.54 1.50
N ILE A 127 -2.09 -15.21 0.35
CA ILE A 127 -1.91 -14.56 -0.94
C ILE A 127 -3.17 -13.75 -1.29
N ASP A 128 -3.13 -12.45 -1.00
CA ASP A 128 -4.23 -11.53 -1.29
C ASP A 128 -4.38 -11.21 -2.78
N ILE A 129 -5.55 -11.53 -3.35
CA ILE A 129 -5.95 -11.21 -4.72
C ILE A 129 -6.76 -9.91 -4.79
N GLY A 130 -7.60 -9.65 -3.80
CA GLY A 130 -8.48 -8.49 -3.77
C GLY A 130 -7.71 -7.21 -3.49
N GLY A 131 -6.90 -7.22 -2.42
CA GLY A 131 -6.09 -6.08 -2.01
C GLY A 131 -5.11 -5.64 -3.09
N ILE A 132 -4.37 -6.57 -3.69
CA ILE A 132 -3.40 -6.25 -4.77
C ILE A 132 -4.09 -5.66 -5.99
N SER A 133 -5.28 -6.14 -6.33
CA SER A 133 -6.07 -5.63 -7.45
C SER A 133 -6.55 -4.20 -7.18
N LEU A 134 -7.03 -3.91 -5.97
CA LEU A 134 -7.45 -2.57 -5.54
C LEU A 134 -6.29 -1.58 -5.57
N ILE A 135 -5.12 -1.96 -5.02
CA ILE A 135 -3.90 -1.14 -5.03
C ILE A 135 -3.56 -0.74 -6.46
N ARG A 136 -3.48 -1.71 -7.38
CA ARG A 136 -3.09 -1.46 -8.77
C ARG A 136 -4.12 -0.63 -9.53
N ALA A 137 -5.42 -0.87 -9.29
CA ALA A 137 -6.48 -0.11 -9.95
C ALA A 137 -6.47 1.36 -9.54
N ALA A 138 -6.39 1.64 -8.24
CA ALA A 138 -6.35 3.00 -7.72
C ALA A 138 -5.06 3.72 -8.12
N ALA A 139 -3.91 3.05 -8.01
CA ALA A 139 -2.62 3.61 -8.43
C ALA A 139 -2.58 3.91 -9.94
N LYS A 140 -3.21 3.07 -10.78
CA LYS A 140 -3.35 3.33 -12.22
C LYS A 140 -4.16 4.61 -12.48
N ASN A 141 -5.24 4.83 -11.73
CA ASN A 141 -6.13 5.97 -11.93
C ASN A 141 -5.80 7.17 -11.03
N PHE A 142 -4.50 7.38 -10.73
CA PHE A 142 -4.04 8.48 -9.86
C PHE A 142 -4.44 9.88 -10.32
N ASN A 143 -4.87 10.05 -11.58
CA ASN A 143 -5.43 11.31 -12.04
C ASN A 143 -6.64 11.75 -11.21
N ASP A 144 -7.44 10.78 -10.76
CA ASP A 144 -8.73 10.99 -10.13
C ASP A 144 -8.83 10.31 -8.73
N VAL A 145 -7.92 9.38 -8.40
CA VAL A 145 -7.98 8.55 -7.20
C VAL A 145 -6.71 8.67 -6.36
N VAL A 146 -6.87 8.84 -5.04
CA VAL A 146 -5.80 8.70 -4.05
C VAL A 146 -5.74 7.23 -3.60
N ILE A 147 -4.54 6.66 -3.53
CA ILE A 147 -4.31 5.31 -3.01
C ILE A 147 -3.44 5.37 -1.77
N ILE A 148 -3.82 4.72 -0.68
CA ILE A 148 -2.95 4.49 0.47
C ILE A 148 -2.77 2.98 0.62
N SER A 149 -1.54 2.51 0.38
CA SER A 149 -1.16 1.09 0.41
C SER A 149 -0.47 0.64 1.69
N SER A 150 -0.25 1.56 2.65
CA SER A 150 0.51 1.31 3.87
C SER A 150 0.01 2.18 5.02
N LYS A 151 -0.01 1.62 6.23
CA LYS A 151 -0.32 2.35 7.47
C LYS A 151 0.62 3.53 7.75
N ASN A 152 1.84 3.48 7.23
CA ASN A 152 2.83 4.54 7.42
C ASN A 152 2.44 5.84 6.70
N ASP A 153 1.56 5.76 5.70
CA ASP A 153 1.13 6.90 4.90
C ASP A 153 -0.14 7.59 5.45
N TYR A 154 -0.80 7.02 6.49
CA TYR A 154 -2.04 7.59 7.04
C TYR A 154 -1.88 9.01 7.53
N LYS A 155 -0.82 9.26 8.31
CA LYS A 155 -0.54 10.58 8.88
C LYS A 155 -0.24 11.62 7.80
N GLU A 156 0.52 11.26 6.77
CA GLU A 156 0.83 12.17 5.66
C GLU A 156 -0.45 12.56 4.90
N LEU A 157 -1.34 11.59 4.62
CA LEU A 157 -2.62 11.90 3.99
C LEU A 157 -3.51 12.75 4.90
N GLU A 158 -3.58 12.45 6.19
CA GLU A 158 -4.33 13.24 7.17
C GLU A 158 -3.89 14.71 7.15
N GLU A 159 -2.58 14.96 7.22
CA GLU A 159 -2.00 16.31 7.18
C GLU A 159 -2.29 17.02 5.85
N ILE A 160 -2.17 16.32 4.71
CA ILE A 160 -2.51 16.86 3.39
C ILE A 160 -3.99 17.29 3.35
N LEU A 161 -4.90 16.41 3.77
CA LEU A 161 -6.34 16.69 3.71
C LEU A 161 -6.73 17.81 4.68
N ALA A 162 -6.15 17.86 5.88
CA ALA A 162 -6.40 18.93 6.84
C ALA A 162 -5.97 20.29 6.30
N ASN A 163 -4.79 20.37 5.67
CA ASN A 163 -4.24 21.61 5.12
C ASN A 163 -4.92 22.06 3.82
N GLN A 164 -5.59 21.15 3.11
CA GLN A 164 -6.19 21.39 1.80
C GLN A 164 -7.71 21.19 1.78
N GLU A 165 -8.37 21.24 2.94
CA GLU A 165 -9.83 21.13 3.10
C GLU A 165 -10.44 19.90 2.40
N GLY A 166 -9.77 18.75 2.54
CA GLY A 166 -10.17 17.48 1.94
C GLY A 166 -9.81 17.31 0.46
N ASN A 167 -8.99 18.20 -0.11
CA ASN A 167 -8.52 18.11 -1.50
C ASN A 167 -7.11 17.50 -1.59
N THR A 168 -6.80 16.91 -2.75
CA THR A 168 -5.44 16.48 -3.12
C THR A 168 -5.01 17.08 -4.46
N SER A 169 -3.71 17.31 -4.63
CA SER A 169 -3.10 17.68 -5.91
C SER A 169 -2.76 16.45 -6.75
N LEU A 170 -2.53 16.63 -8.05
CA LEU A 170 -2.11 15.54 -8.93
C LEU A 170 -0.75 14.97 -8.51
N GLU A 171 0.18 15.83 -8.09
CA GLU A 171 1.52 15.45 -7.66
C GLU A 171 1.48 14.57 -6.42
N GLN A 172 0.63 14.90 -5.45
CA GLN A 172 0.39 14.08 -4.25
C GLN A 172 -0.19 12.71 -4.63
N ARG A 173 -1.23 12.67 -5.48
CA ARG A 173 -1.81 11.40 -5.95
C ARG A 173 -0.80 10.53 -6.68
N LYS A 174 0.03 11.14 -7.53
CA LYS A 174 1.08 10.44 -8.27
C LYS A 174 2.17 9.90 -7.33
N GLU A 175 2.53 10.64 -6.29
CA GLU A 175 3.47 10.19 -5.27
C GLU A 175 2.95 8.97 -4.52
N PHE A 176 1.70 8.99 -4.08
CA PHE A 176 1.05 7.85 -3.46
C PHE A 176 0.92 6.65 -4.42
N ALA A 177 0.61 6.87 -5.70
CA ALA A 177 0.59 5.81 -6.70
C ALA A 177 1.96 5.15 -6.92
N LYS A 178 3.05 5.93 -6.87
CA LYS A 178 4.42 5.41 -6.90
C LYS A 178 4.69 4.49 -5.71
N ARG A 179 4.31 4.90 -4.50
CA ARG A 179 4.44 4.07 -3.28
C ARG A 179 3.59 2.80 -3.37
N ALA A 180 2.38 2.89 -3.89
CA ALA A 180 1.49 1.75 -4.12
C ALA A 180 2.05 0.69 -5.10
N PHE A 181 2.68 1.12 -6.20
CA PHE A 181 3.37 0.19 -7.09
C PHE A 181 4.63 -0.41 -6.46
N ASN A 182 5.35 0.36 -5.62
CA ASN A 182 6.45 -0.17 -4.83
C ASN A 182 5.97 -1.27 -3.86
N THR A 183 4.89 -1.03 -3.09
CA THR A 183 4.26 -2.04 -2.21
C THR A 183 3.87 -3.30 -2.97
N SER A 184 3.15 -3.15 -4.09
CA SER A 184 2.69 -4.32 -4.85
C SER A 184 3.85 -5.11 -5.50
N SER A 185 4.87 -4.43 -6.01
CA SER A 185 6.05 -5.11 -6.58
C SER A 185 6.90 -5.86 -5.53
N HIS A 186 7.01 -5.30 -4.32
CA HIS A 186 7.67 -5.97 -3.19
C HIS A 186 6.92 -7.23 -2.78
N TYR A 187 5.59 -7.12 -2.62
CA TYR A 187 4.74 -8.23 -2.28
C TYR A 187 4.82 -9.40 -3.28
N ASP A 188 4.74 -9.11 -4.59
CA ASP A 188 4.90 -10.13 -5.63
C ASP A 188 6.31 -10.72 -5.67
N THR A 189 7.34 -9.97 -5.27
CA THR A 189 8.71 -10.47 -5.13
C THR A 189 8.81 -11.48 -3.98
N ALA A 190 8.19 -11.20 -2.83
CA ALA A 190 8.13 -12.12 -1.71
C ALA A 190 7.41 -13.44 -2.07
N ILE A 191 6.25 -13.34 -2.72
CA ILE A 191 5.51 -14.53 -3.20
C ILE A 191 6.35 -15.33 -4.21
N PHE A 192 6.98 -14.67 -5.17
CA PHE A 192 7.84 -15.35 -6.14
C PHE A 192 8.98 -16.11 -5.46
N ASN A 193 9.68 -15.48 -4.53
CA ASN A 193 10.80 -16.09 -3.82
C ASN A 193 10.36 -17.27 -2.93
N TYR A 194 9.14 -17.23 -2.38
CA TYR A 194 8.55 -18.37 -1.68
C TYR A 194 8.36 -19.60 -2.59
N PHE A 195 7.81 -19.40 -3.80
CA PHE A 195 7.60 -20.51 -4.74
C PHE A 195 8.88 -20.97 -5.46
N ASN A 196 9.89 -20.11 -5.60
CA ASN A 196 11.11 -20.40 -6.35
C ASN A 196 12.16 -21.18 -5.53
N GLN A 197 11.74 -22.05 -4.60
CA GLN A 197 12.64 -22.84 -3.75
C GLN A 197 12.98 -24.21 -4.36
N GLU A 198 11.98 -24.89 -4.93
CA GLU A 198 12.16 -26.18 -5.60
C GLU A 198 12.29 -26.02 -7.10
N ASN A 199 13.28 -26.68 -7.72
CA ASN A 199 13.59 -26.54 -9.17
C ASN A 199 13.59 -25.06 -9.63
N PRO A 200 14.43 -24.21 -9.00
CA PRO A 200 14.32 -22.77 -9.13
C PRO A 200 14.51 -22.31 -10.57
N LEU A 201 13.68 -21.36 -10.99
CA LEU A 201 13.97 -20.51 -12.12
C LEU A 201 15.26 -19.75 -11.83
N GLN A 202 16.17 -19.73 -12.81
CA GLN A 202 17.44 -19.01 -12.73
C GLN A 202 17.22 -17.50 -12.92
N VAL A 203 16.52 -16.87 -11.97
CA VAL A 203 16.17 -15.46 -11.97
C VAL A 203 16.49 -14.87 -10.60
N PHE A 204 17.19 -13.74 -10.59
CA PHE A 204 17.44 -12.96 -9.37
C PHE A 204 16.31 -11.95 -9.17
N LYS A 205 15.57 -12.07 -8.07
CA LYS A 205 14.57 -11.07 -7.64
C LYS A 205 14.80 -10.65 -6.20
N GLN A 206 15.03 -9.37 -6.01
CA GLN A 206 15.15 -8.74 -4.70
C GLN A 206 14.39 -7.42 -4.71
N SER A 207 13.67 -7.15 -3.63
CA SER A 207 13.01 -5.87 -3.39
C SER A 207 13.32 -5.46 -1.97
N GLU A 208 14.24 -4.52 -1.81
CA GLU A 208 14.66 -3.98 -0.51
C GLU A 208 13.99 -2.63 -0.28
N GLN A 209 13.29 -2.52 0.84
CA GLN A 209 12.45 -1.37 1.18
C GLN A 209 13.13 -0.43 2.17
N LYS A 210 14.11 -0.93 2.92
CA LYS A 210 14.92 -0.14 3.84
C LYS A 210 16.12 0.42 3.10
N ALA A 211 16.33 1.72 3.26
CA ALA A 211 17.49 2.39 2.71
C ALA A 211 18.02 3.43 3.68
N GLN A 212 19.34 3.54 3.76
CA GLN A 212 20.04 4.54 4.55
C GLN A 212 20.96 5.34 3.65
N VAL A 213 20.82 6.66 3.67
CA VAL A 213 21.72 7.55 2.96
C VAL A 213 23.06 7.57 3.69
N LEU A 214 24.13 7.21 2.98
CA LEU A 214 25.48 7.23 3.51
C LEU A 214 26.06 8.64 3.43
N ARG A 215 27.13 8.89 4.20
CA ARG A 215 27.78 10.20 4.22
C ARG A 215 28.24 10.66 2.82
N TYR A 216 28.75 9.72 2.03
CA TYR A 216 29.11 9.85 0.62
C TYR A 216 29.35 8.42 0.08
N GLY A 217 29.52 8.30 -1.24
CA GLY A 217 29.93 7.06 -1.90
C GLY A 217 31.40 6.73 -1.62
N GLU A 218 32.12 6.20 -2.60
CA GLU A 218 33.55 5.90 -2.42
C GLU A 218 34.39 7.19 -2.24
N ASN A 219 33.99 8.27 -2.93
CA ASN A 219 34.59 9.59 -2.84
C ASN A 219 33.55 10.68 -2.46
N PRO A 220 33.96 11.82 -1.87
CA PRO A 220 33.04 12.84 -1.35
C PRO A 220 32.03 13.44 -2.34
N HIS A 221 32.32 13.41 -3.65
CA HIS A 221 31.44 13.94 -4.69
C HIS A 221 30.39 12.92 -5.16
N GLN A 222 30.50 11.65 -4.74
CA GLN A 222 29.58 10.58 -5.08
C GLN A 222 28.53 10.44 -3.98
N LYS A 223 27.28 10.19 -4.35
CA LYS A 223 26.22 9.83 -3.39
C LYS A 223 26.29 8.33 -3.10
N GLY A 224 26.10 7.95 -1.84
CA GLY A 224 26.02 6.55 -1.41
C GLY A 224 24.69 6.28 -0.72
N ILE A 225 24.07 5.15 -1.03
CA ILE A 225 22.86 4.67 -0.36
C ILE A 225 23.08 3.19 -0.07
N PHE A 226 22.89 2.79 1.18
CA PHE A 226 22.86 1.39 1.59
C PHE A 226 21.41 0.90 1.55
N PHE A 227 21.19 -0.27 0.97
CA PHE A 227 19.89 -0.94 0.95
C PHE A 227 19.96 -2.16 1.88
N GLY A 228 19.06 -2.22 2.85
CA GLY A 228 19.03 -3.25 3.89
C GLY A 228 18.84 -2.67 5.29
N ASP A 229 18.86 -3.57 6.27
CA ASP A 229 18.70 -3.23 7.69
C ASP A 229 20.06 -3.15 8.39
N LEU A 230 20.71 -1.99 8.29
CA LEU A 230 22.07 -1.81 8.82
C LEU A 230 22.13 -2.01 10.35
N ASP A 231 21.05 -1.62 11.05
CA ASP A 231 20.93 -1.77 12.50
C ASP A 231 20.89 -3.23 12.96
N LYS A 232 20.55 -4.17 12.07
CA LYS A 232 20.64 -5.61 12.37
C LYS A 232 22.04 -6.17 12.23
N MET A 233 22.91 -5.49 11.48
CA MET A 233 24.26 -5.96 11.21
C MET A 233 25.23 -5.49 12.31
N PHE A 234 25.06 -4.27 12.83
CA PHE A 234 26.00 -3.70 13.80
C PHE A 234 25.31 -2.78 14.81
N ASP A 235 25.67 -2.89 16.09
CA ASP A 235 25.33 -1.90 17.11
C ASP A 235 26.33 -0.74 17.07
N LYS A 236 25.94 0.39 16.49
CA LYS A 236 26.79 1.60 16.46
C LYS A 236 26.80 2.27 17.84
N LEU A 237 27.81 1.96 18.66
CA LEU A 237 27.96 2.51 20.02
C LEU A 237 28.34 3.99 20.06
N ASN A 238 29.09 4.48 19.06
CA ASN A 238 29.53 5.88 18.97
C ASN A 238 29.98 6.22 17.53
N GLY A 239 30.23 7.50 17.28
CA GLY A 239 30.86 7.99 16.07
C GLY A 239 29.90 8.61 15.06
N LYS A 240 30.49 9.20 14.03
CA LYS A 240 29.76 9.82 12.91
C LYS A 240 29.08 8.76 12.04
N GLU A 241 28.15 9.17 11.18
CA GLU A 241 27.50 8.28 10.20
C GLU A 241 28.49 7.54 9.32
N LEU A 242 28.23 6.26 9.04
CA LEU A 242 29.13 5.42 8.23
C LEU A 242 29.22 5.95 6.79
N SER A 243 30.43 5.88 6.24
CA SER A 243 30.67 6.11 4.81
C SER A 243 30.62 4.78 4.05
N TYR A 244 30.52 4.82 2.72
CA TYR A 244 30.61 3.63 1.88
C TYR A 244 31.86 2.79 2.17
N ASN A 245 33.04 3.43 2.23
CA ASN A 245 34.30 2.73 2.49
C ASN A 245 34.30 2.07 3.87
N ASN A 246 33.69 2.69 4.88
CA ASN A 246 33.58 2.05 6.20
C ASN A 246 32.78 0.75 6.15
N LEU A 247 31.73 0.67 5.33
CA LEU A 247 30.95 -0.55 5.19
C LEU A 247 31.75 -1.64 4.49
N VAL A 248 32.46 -1.30 3.41
CA VAL A 248 33.33 -2.25 2.69
C VAL A 248 34.46 -2.76 3.58
N ASP A 249 35.10 -1.87 4.35
CA ASP A 249 36.19 -2.23 5.26
C ASP A 249 35.69 -3.12 6.41
N VAL A 250 34.51 -2.84 6.97
CA VAL A 250 33.91 -3.65 8.04
C VAL A 250 33.56 -5.04 7.52
N ASP A 251 32.91 -5.14 6.36
CA ASP A 251 32.56 -6.42 5.74
C ASP A 251 33.81 -7.28 5.48
N ALA A 252 34.85 -6.69 4.87
CA ALA A 252 36.12 -7.38 4.63
C ALA A 252 36.82 -7.81 5.92
N ALA A 253 36.80 -6.98 6.96
CA ALA A 253 37.41 -7.31 8.24
C ALA A 253 36.67 -8.45 8.97
N VAL A 254 35.33 -8.45 8.94
CA VAL A 254 34.51 -9.53 9.51
C VAL A 254 34.75 -10.83 8.77
N ALA A 255 34.72 -10.80 7.43
CA ALA A 255 34.97 -11.98 6.60
C ALA A 255 36.35 -12.60 6.87
N LEU A 256 37.39 -11.76 7.06
CA LEU A 256 38.75 -12.23 7.38
C LEU A 256 38.86 -12.85 8.79
N ILE A 257 38.05 -12.40 9.76
CA ILE A 257 38.06 -12.97 11.13
C ILE A 257 37.34 -14.33 11.16
N ASP A 258 36.34 -14.52 10.29
CA ASP A 258 35.56 -15.76 10.20
C ASP A 258 36.29 -16.91 9.45
N GLU A 259 37.44 -16.63 8.81
CA GLU A 259 38.35 -17.62 8.19
C GLU A 259 39.23 -18.36 9.20
#